data_AF-A0AAD7YIB9-F1
#
_entry.id   AF-A0AAD7YIB9-F1
#
_cell.length_a   1.000
_cell.length_b   1.000
_cell.length_c   1.000
_cell.angle_alpha   90.00
_cell.angle_beta   90.00
_cell.angle_gamma   90.00
#
_symmetry.space_group_name_H-M   'P 1'
#
loop_
_entity.id
_entity.type
_entity.pdbx_description
1 polymer ?
#
loop_
_entity_poly.entity_id
_entity_poly.type
_entity_poly.pdbx_seq_one_letter_code
_entity_poly.pdbx_strand_id
1 'polypeptide(L)'
;MSLDGDSKYYSHDLLYLVDLDCPKAEEIIALATERKLFCSPYRWLVITAWSELANETALWNSPVLADSDLVLAERTGSYFKLTELHKASPNGSMIPTTRGYYNGSLVDQRPHRELFRRRRDVMGHTLTMSAVVQDSNTTRYHLVQEDRLEARYDYISKICWTNAKIALEMLNATPAVIFSYRWGYKVDGNWSGMIDDLYSGRADLGTNCVVSEQRLDVVSYTDTLAPFRVRFIFRQPPLPYVANIFSMPFSTNVWIAMSVCAVLTTATVYLATKWEAKEGKGPTQLDSIGDAMLLTFSAIGQQGCVMEPRRLSGRMMVFVLFTALMALYAAYSANIVVLLQAPSNSIRTLSQLAMC
;
A
#
# COMPACT_ATOMS: atom_id res chain seq x y z
N MET A 1 -47.97 -6.00 8.07
CA MET A 1 -46.64 -6.60 7.87
C MET A 1 -45.67 -5.74 8.66
N SER A 2 -45.05 -6.27 9.72
CA SER A 2 -44.12 -5.47 10.53
C SER A 2 -42.88 -5.16 9.68
N LEU A 3 -42.53 -3.87 9.59
CA LEU A 3 -41.31 -3.40 8.92
C LEU A 3 -40.12 -3.58 9.88
N ASP A 4 -39.90 -4.77 10.44
CA ASP A 4 -38.81 -4.99 11.39
C ASP A 4 -37.46 -4.93 10.65
N GLY A 5 -36.76 -3.81 10.84
CA GLY A 5 -35.52 -3.43 10.15
C GLY A 5 -34.24 -3.73 10.93
N ASP A 6 -34.30 -4.49 12.03
CA ASP A 6 -33.13 -4.82 12.85
C ASP A 6 -32.34 -6.03 12.31
N SER A 7 -32.12 -6.09 11.00
CA SER A 7 -31.21 -7.06 10.38
C SER A 7 -29.80 -6.46 10.30
N LYS A 8 -28.81 -7.17 10.86
CA LYS A 8 -27.38 -6.87 10.66
C LYS A 8 -26.89 -7.07 9.22
N TYR A 9 -27.73 -7.60 8.34
CA TYR A 9 -27.40 -7.93 6.96
C TYR A 9 -28.25 -7.13 5.97
N TYR A 10 -27.63 -6.64 4.90
CA TYR A 10 -28.31 -5.98 3.79
C TYR A 10 -29.20 -6.97 3.02
N SER A 11 -30.51 -6.87 3.22
CA SER A 11 -31.51 -7.71 2.56
C SER A 11 -31.78 -7.23 1.12
N HIS A 12 -30.93 -7.64 0.18
CA HIS A 12 -31.02 -7.27 -1.24
C HIS A 12 -32.24 -7.85 -1.98
N ASP A 13 -32.93 -8.81 -1.35
CA ASP A 13 -34.06 -9.54 -1.92
C ASP A 13 -35.42 -8.94 -1.54
N LEU A 14 -35.45 -7.92 -0.68
CA LEU A 14 -36.69 -7.28 -0.24
C LEU A 14 -37.15 -6.21 -1.24
N LEU A 15 -38.36 -6.39 -1.75
CA LEU A 15 -39.10 -5.41 -2.53
C LEU A 15 -40.35 -5.00 -1.73
N TYR A 16 -40.49 -3.71 -1.46
CA TYR A 16 -41.69 -3.14 -0.87
C TYR A 16 -42.67 -2.75 -1.97
N LEU A 17 -43.92 -3.17 -1.81
CA LEU A 17 -45.02 -2.84 -2.70
C LEU A 17 -46.02 -1.96 -1.94
N VAL A 18 -46.33 -0.79 -2.48
CA VAL A 18 -47.36 0.10 -1.94
C VAL A 18 -48.33 0.49 -3.03
N ASP A 19 -49.62 0.41 -2.74
CA ASP A 19 -50.68 0.95 -3.58
C ASP A 19 -51.10 2.30 -3.01
N LEU A 20 -50.90 3.38 -3.77
CA LEU A 20 -51.25 4.75 -3.38
C LEU A 20 -52.77 4.97 -3.34
N ASP A 21 -53.57 4.11 -3.97
CA ASP A 21 -55.02 4.25 -3.96
C ASP A 21 -55.63 3.70 -2.64
N CYS A 22 -54.81 3.06 -1.80
CA CYS A 22 -55.24 2.56 -0.50
C CYS A 22 -55.26 3.69 0.56
N PRO A 23 -56.28 3.74 1.45
CA PRO A 23 -56.49 4.84 2.39
C PRO A 23 -55.42 4.98 3.49
N LYS A 24 -54.47 4.06 3.59
CA LYS A 24 -53.35 4.08 4.56
C LYS A 24 -51.97 4.21 3.90
N ALA A 25 -51.93 4.52 2.60
CA ALA A 25 -50.67 4.63 1.87
C ALA A 25 -49.78 5.75 2.43
N GLU A 26 -50.36 6.89 2.81
CA GLU A 26 -49.63 8.02 3.41
C GLU A 26 -48.94 7.64 4.72
N GLU A 27 -49.63 6.91 5.61
CA GLU A 27 -49.05 6.42 6.87
C GLU A 27 -47.83 5.51 6.62
N ILE A 28 -47.88 4.67 5.58
CA ILE A 28 -46.78 3.77 5.21
C ILE A 28 -45.60 4.56 4.66
N ILE A 29 -45.84 5.57 3.82
CA ILE A 29 -44.78 6.43 3.25
C ILE A 29 -44.11 7.25 4.37
N ALA A 30 -44.89 7.77 5.32
CA ALA A 30 -44.37 8.47 6.49
C ALA A 30 -43.50 7.55 7.36
N LEU A 31 -43.98 6.33 7.64
CA LEU A 31 -43.23 5.33 8.40
C LEU A 31 -41.95 4.89 7.67
N ALA A 32 -42.00 4.73 6.34
CA ALA A 32 -40.84 4.39 5.52
C ALA A 32 -39.80 5.52 5.53
N THR A 33 -40.24 6.78 5.54
CA THR A 33 -39.39 7.95 5.65
C THR A 33 -38.70 8.02 7.01
N GLU A 34 -39.45 7.83 8.10
CA GLU A 34 -38.92 7.82 9.48
C GLU A 34 -37.87 6.71 9.67
N ARG A 35 -38.12 5.53 9.10
CA ARG A 35 -37.21 4.37 9.16
C ARG A 35 -36.09 4.40 8.11
N LYS A 36 -35.96 5.47 7.32
CA LYS A 36 -34.97 5.61 6.24
C LYS A 36 -34.97 4.42 5.27
N LEU A 37 -36.14 3.95 4.86
CA LEU A 37 -36.28 2.81 3.94
C LEU A 37 -36.20 3.21 2.46
N PHE A 38 -36.20 4.51 2.16
CA PHE A 38 -35.89 5.05 0.83
C PHE A 38 -34.37 5.23 0.69
N CYS A 39 -33.62 4.13 0.72
CA CYS A 39 -32.18 4.11 0.48
C CYS A 39 -31.77 2.68 0.07
N SER A 40 -30.56 2.55 -0.48
CA SER A 40 -29.99 1.23 -0.75
C SER A 40 -29.85 0.42 0.56
N PRO A 41 -30.24 -0.87 0.61
CA PRO A 41 -30.50 -1.79 -0.51
C PRO A 41 -31.99 -1.97 -0.87
N TYR A 42 -32.88 -1.22 -0.22
CA TYR A 42 -34.32 -1.44 -0.33
C TYR A 42 -34.87 -0.98 -1.68
N ARG A 43 -35.78 -1.79 -2.25
CA ARG A 43 -36.44 -1.50 -3.52
C ARG A 43 -37.91 -1.24 -3.29
N TRP A 44 -38.45 -0.27 -4.00
CA TRP A 44 -39.85 0.14 -3.88
C TRP A 44 -40.55 0.11 -5.23
N LEU A 45 -41.69 -0.56 -5.27
CA LEU A 45 -42.67 -0.47 -6.35
C LEU A 45 -43.92 0.18 -5.77
N VAL A 46 -44.25 1.36 -6.28
CA VAL A 46 -45.43 2.12 -5.89
C VAL A 46 -46.42 2.06 -7.05
N ILE A 47 -47.65 1.63 -6.81
CA ILE A 47 -48.70 1.51 -7.83
C ILE A 47 -49.74 2.59 -7.58
N THR A 48 -50.28 3.16 -8.65
CA THR A 48 -51.49 3.99 -8.60
C THR A 48 -52.34 3.74 -9.84
N ALA A 49 -53.65 3.56 -9.64
CA ALA A 49 -54.62 3.44 -10.73
C ALA A 49 -55.40 4.74 -10.97
N TRP A 50 -55.49 5.63 -9.97
CA TRP A 50 -56.13 6.94 -10.06
C TRP A 50 -55.23 7.97 -9.37
N SER A 51 -54.84 9.05 -10.06
CA SER A 51 -54.00 10.10 -9.45
C SER A 51 -54.80 10.91 -8.41
N GLU A 52 -55.00 10.36 -7.21
CA GLU A 52 -55.40 11.17 -6.07
C GLU A 52 -54.23 12.09 -5.68
N LEU A 53 -54.44 13.40 -5.86
CA LEU A 53 -53.42 14.43 -5.70
C LEU A 53 -52.75 14.41 -4.30
N ALA A 54 -53.48 13.98 -3.26
CA ALA A 54 -53.01 13.97 -1.88
C ALA A 54 -51.91 12.92 -1.62
N ASN A 55 -52.13 11.67 -2.01
CA ASN A 55 -51.16 10.58 -1.79
C ASN A 55 -49.90 10.75 -2.64
N GLU A 56 -50.04 11.35 -3.82
CA GLU A 56 -48.90 11.78 -4.62
C GLU A 56 -48.03 12.78 -3.83
N THR A 57 -48.61 13.82 -3.22
CA THR A 57 -47.83 14.84 -2.51
C THR A 57 -46.96 14.27 -1.38
N ALA A 58 -47.46 13.27 -0.65
CA ALA A 58 -46.67 12.59 0.38
C ALA A 58 -45.43 11.90 -0.21
N LEU A 59 -45.59 11.20 -1.34
CA LEU A 59 -44.48 10.58 -2.05
C LEU A 59 -43.50 11.62 -2.63
N TRP A 60 -44.00 12.71 -3.24
CA TRP A 60 -43.17 13.78 -3.81
C TRP A 60 -42.35 14.51 -2.74
N ASN A 61 -42.84 14.58 -1.50
CA ASN A 61 -42.14 15.19 -0.38
C ASN A 61 -41.12 14.26 0.30
N SER A 62 -41.19 12.95 0.05
CA SER A 62 -40.27 11.98 0.67
C SER A 62 -38.80 12.15 0.18
N PRO A 63 -37.81 11.76 1.00
CA PRO A 63 -36.38 11.93 0.71
C PRO A 63 -35.83 10.79 -0.17
N VAL A 64 -36.40 10.61 -1.36
CA VAL A 64 -35.93 9.60 -2.33
C VAL A 64 -34.68 10.13 -3.02
N LEU A 65 -33.50 9.79 -2.51
CA LEU A 65 -32.22 10.27 -3.05
C LEU A 65 -31.70 9.42 -4.20
N ALA A 66 -30.51 9.76 -4.72
CA ALA A 66 -29.91 9.10 -5.88
C ALA A 66 -29.70 7.59 -5.70
N ASP A 67 -29.52 7.11 -4.47
CA ASP A 67 -29.31 5.70 -4.13
C ASP A 67 -30.61 4.88 -4.00
N SER A 68 -31.77 5.52 -4.03
CA SER A 68 -33.08 4.88 -3.79
C SER A 68 -33.69 4.25 -5.06
N ASP A 69 -33.88 2.93 -5.13
CA ASP A 69 -34.57 2.29 -6.27
C ASP A 69 -36.10 2.31 -6.06
N LEU A 70 -36.72 3.45 -6.36
CA LEU A 70 -38.17 3.64 -6.32
C LEU A 70 -38.75 3.79 -7.72
N VAL A 71 -39.76 2.98 -8.02
CA VAL A 71 -40.50 2.99 -9.29
C VAL A 71 -41.98 3.24 -9.01
N LEU A 72 -42.53 4.28 -9.64
CA LEU A 72 -43.95 4.55 -9.68
C LEU A 72 -44.56 3.89 -10.93
N ALA A 73 -45.61 3.10 -10.75
CA ALA A 73 -46.36 2.39 -11.77
C ALA A 73 -47.76 3.00 -11.88
N GLU A 74 -47.94 3.88 -12.87
CA GLU A 74 -49.18 4.60 -13.10
C GLU A 74 -50.01 3.88 -14.16
N ARG A 75 -51.28 3.62 -13.87
CA ARG A 75 -52.20 3.03 -14.86
C ARG A 75 -52.59 4.07 -15.91
N THR A 76 -52.22 3.84 -17.16
CA THR A 76 -52.62 4.66 -18.30
C THR A 76 -53.46 3.80 -19.26
N GLY A 77 -54.77 3.75 -19.04
CA GLY A 77 -55.69 2.95 -19.84
C GLY A 77 -55.46 1.44 -19.69
N SER A 78 -54.88 0.80 -20.72
CA SER A 78 -54.64 -0.65 -20.79
C SER A 78 -53.23 -1.09 -20.38
N TYR A 79 -52.31 -0.16 -20.13
CA TYR A 79 -50.94 -0.47 -19.72
C TYR A 79 -50.53 0.34 -18.48
N PHE A 80 -49.48 -0.11 -17.80
CA PHE A 80 -48.83 0.64 -16.72
C PHE A 80 -47.58 1.31 -17.23
N LYS A 81 -47.45 2.61 -16.98
CA LYS A 81 -46.24 3.38 -17.21
C LYS A 81 -45.36 3.28 -15.97
N LEU A 82 -44.11 2.85 -16.13
CA LEU A 82 -43.15 2.73 -15.05
C LEU A 82 -42.19 3.92 -15.09
N THR A 83 -42.18 4.71 -14.03
CA THR A 83 -41.37 5.92 -13.87
C THR A 83 -40.47 5.78 -12.65
N GLU A 84 -39.15 5.86 -12.83
CA GLU A 84 -38.20 5.97 -11.73
C GLU A 84 -38.25 7.38 -11.13
N LEU A 85 -38.28 7.45 -9.79
CA LEU A 85 -38.29 8.72 -9.07
C LEU A 85 -37.02 8.84 -8.23
N HIS A 86 -36.42 10.03 -8.22
CA HIS A 86 -35.32 10.38 -7.32
C HIS A 86 -35.12 11.89 -7.24
N LYS A 87 -34.41 12.34 -6.21
CA LYS A 87 -33.92 13.69 -6.01
C LYS A 87 -32.41 13.65 -5.98
N ALA A 88 -31.76 14.68 -6.54
CA ALA A 88 -30.32 14.84 -6.40
C ALA A 88 -29.90 15.41 -5.04
N SER A 89 -30.80 16.08 -4.34
CA SER A 89 -30.56 16.61 -3.01
C SER A 89 -31.83 16.53 -2.16
N PRO A 90 -31.74 16.53 -0.82
CA PRO A 90 -32.91 16.47 0.06
C PRO A 90 -33.95 17.57 -0.20
N ASN A 91 -33.47 18.77 -0.56
CA ASN A 91 -34.30 19.93 -0.88
C ASN A 91 -34.58 20.08 -2.38
N GLY A 92 -34.10 19.14 -3.20
CA GLY A 92 -34.27 19.17 -4.65
C GLY A 92 -35.66 18.78 -5.09
N SER A 93 -36.03 19.18 -6.30
CA SER A 93 -37.21 18.64 -6.97
C SER A 93 -37.00 17.17 -7.31
N MET A 94 -38.10 16.42 -7.30
CA MET A 94 -38.11 15.03 -7.74
C MET A 94 -38.01 14.96 -9.26
N ILE A 95 -37.22 14.02 -9.75
CA ILE A 95 -36.86 13.84 -11.15
C ILE A 95 -37.46 12.52 -11.63
N PRO A 96 -38.52 12.59 -12.44
CA PRO A 96 -39.12 11.42 -13.06
C PRO A 96 -38.32 11.00 -14.30
N THR A 97 -37.90 9.75 -14.35
CA THR A 97 -37.27 9.15 -15.55
C THR A 97 -38.03 7.90 -15.98
N THR A 98 -38.45 7.83 -17.23
CA THR A 98 -39.18 6.66 -17.74
C THR A 98 -38.32 5.41 -17.67
N ARG A 99 -38.79 4.38 -16.96
CA ARG A 99 -38.16 3.06 -16.88
C ARG A 99 -38.66 2.13 -17.98
N GLY A 100 -39.94 2.22 -18.30
CA GLY A 100 -40.57 1.38 -19.30
C GLY A 100 -42.08 1.29 -19.17
N TYR A 101 -42.65 0.26 -19.79
CA TYR A 101 -44.10 0.02 -19.80
C TYR A 101 -44.41 -1.45 -19.51
N TYR A 102 -45.56 -1.70 -18.91
CA TYR A 102 -46.05 -3.04 -18.65
C TYR A 102 -47.46 -3.21 -19.24
N ASN A 103 -47.60 -4.14 -20.20
CA ASN A 103 -48.87 -4.51 -20.82
C ASN A 103 -48.91 -6.05 -20.97
N GLY A 104 -48.86 -6.75 -19.83
CA GLY A 104 -48.70 -8.22 -19.75
C GLY A 104 -47.25 -8.71 -19.92
N SER A 105 -46.42 -7.98 -20.65
CA SER A 105 -44.96 -8.14 -20.68
C SER A 105 -44.26 -6.81 -20.36
N LEU A 106 -43.10 -6.87 -19.71
CA LEU A 106 -42.29 -5.70 -19.36
C LEU A 106 -41.44 -5.27 -20.57
N VAL A 107 -41.67 -4.04 -21.04
CA VAL A 107 -40.81 -3.38 -22.00
C VAL A 107 -39.87 -2.45 -21.23
N ASP A 108 -38.61 -2.85 -21.10
CA ASP A 108 -37.55 -2.07 -20.42
C ASP A 108 -36.94 -1.07 -21.41
N GLN A 109 -36.98 0.22 -21.08
CA GLN A 109 -36.41 1.30 -21.89
C GLN A 109 -35.13 1.87 -21.28
N ARG A 110 -34.63 1.31 -20.18
CA ARG A 110 -33.43 1.82 -19.52
C ARG A 110 -32.20 1.60 -20.41
N PRO A 111 -31.31 2.61 -20.54
CA PRO A 111 -30.06 2.44 -21.28
C PRO A 111 -29.10 1.46 -20.57
N HIS A 112 -29.14 1.44 -19.24
CA HIS A 112 -28.32 0.59 -18.38
C HIS A 112 -29.18 0.07 -17.22
N ARG A 113 -28.95 -1.18 -16.78
CA ARG A 113 -29.69 -1.78 -15.67
C ARG A 113 -29.23 -1.26 -14.31
N GLU A 114 -27.97 -0.84 -14.22
CA GLU A 114 -27.32 -0.39 -13.00
C GLU A 114 -27.77 1.03 -12.60
N LEU A 115 -28.26 1.19 -11.37
CA LEU A 115 -28.78 2.47 -10.84
C LEU A 115 -27.71 3.57 -10.87
N PHE A 116 -26.52 3.26 -10.37
CA PHE A 116 -25.38 4.20 -10.30
C PHE A 116 -24.92 4.69 -11.67
N ARG A 117 -25.23 3.99 -12.78
CA ARG A 117 -24.90 4.46 -14.13
C ARG A 117 -25.90 5.48 -14.66
N ARG A 118 -27.17 5.35 -14.25
CA ARG A 118 -28.25 6.25 -14.65
C ARG A 118 -28.28 7.52 -13.81
N ARG A 119 -27.86 7.43 -12.54
CA ARG A 119 -27.91 8.53 -11.55
C ARG A 119 -26.51 9.02 -11.16
N ARG A 120 -25.70 9.31 -12.17
CA ARG A 120 -24.34 9.84 -11.96
C ARG A 120 -24.36 11.32 -11.63
N ASP A 121 -25.27 12.07 -12.21
CA ASP A 121 -25.32 13.53 -12.10
C ASP A 121 -26.14 13.95 -10.87
N VAL A 122 -25.50 14.62 -9.90
CA VAL A 122 -26.16 15.20 -8.72
C VAL A 122 -26.48 16.70 -8.89
N MET A 123 -26.41 17.22 -10.13
CA MET A 123 -26.85 18.56 -10.53
C MET A 123 -26.27 19.69 -9.65
N GLY A 124 -24.98 19.60 -9.34
CA GLY A 124 -24.27 20.61 -8.58
C GLY A 124 -24.58 20.60 -7.08
N HIS A 125 -25.26 19.57 -6.56
CA HIS A 125 -25.47 19.46 -5.11
C HIS A 125 -24.14 19.46 -4.36
N THR A 126 -24.10 20.19 -3.24
CA THR A 126 -22.92 20.30 -2.41
C THR A 126 -22.68 19.01 -1.65
N LEU A 127 -21.54 18.37 -1.89
CA LEU A 127 -21.07 17.22 -1.12
C LEU A 127 -19.84 17.62 -0.31
N THR A 128 -19.91 17.36 0.99
CA THR A 128 -18.87 17.75 1.94
C THR A 128 -17.89 16.60 2.15
N MET A 129 -16.63 16.82 1.78
CA MET A 129 -15.56 15.88 2.09
C MET A 129 -14.84 16.28 3.39
N SER A 130 -14.53 15.29 4.23
CA SER A 130 -13.60 15.47 5.35
C SER A 130 -12.21 14.94 4.96
N ALA A 131 -11.21 15.81 5.08
CA ALA A 131 -9.82 15.51 4.76
C ALA A 131 -8.96 15.63 6.01
N VAL A 132 -8.21 14.57 6.32
CA VAL A 132 -7.32 14.57 7.48
C VAL A 132 -5.99 15.18 7.10
N VAL A 133 -5.59 16.22 7.81
CA VAL A 133 -4.34 16.95 7.59
C VAL A 133 -3.61 17.04 8.93
N GLN A 134 -2.31 16.68 8.95
CA GLN A 134 -1.53 16.76 10.19
C GLN A 134 -0.81 18.10 10.32
N ASP A 135 -0.38 18.69 9.20
CA ASP A 135 0.32 19.97 9.18
C ASP A 135 -0.63 21.16 8.98
N SER A 136 -0.58 22.12 9.90
CA SER A 136 -1.81 22.79 10.31
C SER A 136 -2.38 23.78 9.30
N ASN A 137 -1.56 24.57 8.61
CA ASN A 137 -2.05 25.70 7.81
C ASN A 137 -1.51 25.75 6.37
N THR A 138 -0.22 25.52 6.14
CA THR A 138 0.36 25.56 4.79
C THR A 138 -0.21 24.44 3.93
N THR A 139 -0.27 23.22 4.46
CA THR A 139 -0.86 22.09 3.75
C THR A 139 -2.32 22.33 3.38
N ARG A 140 -3.14 22.93 4.27
CA ARG A 140 -4.54 23.25 3.95
C ARG A 140 -4.65 24.23 2.78
N TYR A 141 -3.77 25.23 2.73
CA TYR A 141 -3.71 26.20 1.65
C TYR A 141 -3.31 25.54 0.32
N HIS A 142 -2.18 24.82 0.32
CA HIS A 142 -1.63 24.17 -0.88
C HIS A 142 -2.55 23.06 -1.41
N LEU A 143 -3.31 22.38 -0.54
CA LEU A 143 -4.24 21.32 -0.94
C LEU A 143 -5.40 21.88 -1.76
N VAL A 144 -5.97 23.03 -1.35
CA VAL A 144 -7.07 23.68 -2.07
C VAL A 144 -6.59 24.35 -3.36
N GLN A 145 -5.37 24.89 -3.38
CA GLN A 145 -4.81 25.51 -4.58
C GLN A 145 -4.26 24.51 -5.62
N GLU A 146 -3.98 23.28 -5.21
CA GLU A 146 -3.47 22.22 -6.09
C GLU A 146 -2.13 22.55 -6.74
N ASP A 147 -1.33 23.40 -6.10
CA ASP A 147 -0.02 23.86 -6.59
C ASP A 147 1.09 22.79 -6.48
N ARG A 148 0.78 21.66 -5.81
CA ARG A 148 1.70 20.54 -5.56
C ARG A 148 2.98 20.93 -4.83
N LEU A 149 2.95 22.06 -4.10
CA LEU A 149 4.05 22.48 -3.27
C LEU A 149 4.13 21.63 -2.00
N GLU A 150 5.30 21.63 -1.36
CA GLU A 150 5.56 20.95 -0.10
C GLU A 150 5.20 19.44 -0.10
N ALA A 151 5.58 18.70 -1.13
CA ALA A 151 5.24 17.28 -1.30
C ALA A 151 5.65 16.37 -0.12
N ARG A 152 6.56 16.84 0.76
CA ARG A 152 7.01 16.12 1.95
C ARG A 152 5.92 16.03 3.04
N TYR A 153 5.00 17.00 3.10
CA TYR A 153 3.94 17.04 4.11
C TYR A 153 2.63 16.47 3.55
N ASP A 154 1.96 15.66 4.37
CA ASP A 154 0.61 15.12 4.13
C ASP A 154 0.39 14.54 2.72
N TYR A 155 1.40 13.84 2.20
CA TYR A 155 1.39 13.31 0.84
C TYR A 155 0.22 12.34 0.57
N ILE A 156 -0.20 11.55 1.57
CA ILE A 156 -1.37 10.67 1.46
C ILE A 156 -2.64 11.50 1.31
N SER A 157 -2.80 12.56 2.11
CA SER A 157 -3.95 13.44 2.04
C SER A 157 -4.04 14.15 0.69
N LYS A 158 -2.89 14.57 0.14
CA LYS A 158 -2.79 15.14 -1.22
C LYS A 158 -3.25 14.18 -2.31
N ILE A 159 -2.84 12.91 -2.26
CA ILE A 159 -3.28 11.90 -3.23
C ILE A 159 -4.78 11.62 -3.09
N CYS A 160 -5.25 11.40 -1.86
CA CYS A 160 -6.65 11.13 -1.57
C CYS A 160 -7.57 12.29 -1.98
N TRP A 161 -7.11 13.54 -1.79
CA TRP A 161 -7.82 14.74 -2.24
C TRP A 161 -8.05 14.74 -3.74
N THR A 162 -7.01 14.50 -4.53
CA THR A 162 -7.14 14.45 -6.00
C THR A 162 -8.14 13.39 -6.43
N ASN A 163 -8.10 12.20 -5.83
CA ASN A 163 -9.08 11.15 -6.13
C ASN A 163 -10.52 11.54 -5.75
N ALA A 164 -10.70 12.14 -4.58
CA ALA A 164 -12.01 12.61 -4.13
C ALA A 164 -12.58 13.70 -5.03
N LYS A 165 -11.75 14.66 -5.46
CA LYS A 165 -12.15 15.71 -6.40
C LYS A 165 -12.59 15.13 -7.75
N ILE A 166 -11.81 14.21 -8.32
CA ILE A 166 -12.18 13.52 -9.57
C ILE A 166 -13.53 12.81 -9.40
N ALA A 167 -13.76 12.14 -8.26
CA ALA A 167 -15.05 11.50 -8.00
C ALA A 167 -16.22 12.51 -7.94
N LEU A 168 -16.01 13.68 -7.32
CA LEU A 168 -17.02 14.74 -7.29
C LEU A 168 -17.27 15.35 -8.68
N GLU A 169 -16.23 15.53 -9.50
CA GLU A 169 -16.36 15.97 -10.90
C GLU A 169 -17.14 14.95 -11.73
N MET A 170 -16.87 13.66 -11.56
CA MET A 170 -17.62 12.59 -12.22
C MET A 170 -19.09 12.56 -11.82
N LEU A 171 -19.41 13.04 -10.61
CA LEU A 171 -20.79 13.15 -10.12
C LEU A 171 -21.45 14.49 -10.44
N ASN A 172 -20.73 15.45 -11.03
CA ASN A 172 -21.18 16.84 -11.18
C ASN A 172 -21.65 17.43 -9.83
N ALA A 173 -20.87 17.22 -8.77
CA ALA A 173 -21.14 17.70 -7.42
C ALA A 173 -20.31 18.96 -7.09
N THR A 174 -20.86 19.84 -6.24
CA THR A 174 -20.11 20.99 -5.73
C THR A 174 -19.29 20.56 -4.50
N PRO A 175 -17.95 20.66 -4.51
CA PRO A 175 -17.14 20.25 -3.37
C PRO A 175 -17.25 21.25 -2.20
N ALA A 176 -17.62 20.75 -1.02
CA ALA A 176 -17.37 21.42 0.25
C ALA A 176 -16.34 20.63 1.06
N VAL A 177 -15.56 21.30 1.91
CA VAL A 177 -14.39 20.69 2.55
C VAL A 177 -14.36 21.03 4.03
N ILE A 178 -14.14 19.99 4.84
CA ILE A 178 -13.83 20.10 6.26
C ILE A 178 -12.45 19.49 6.49
N PHE A 179 -11.61 20.19 7.25
CA PHE A 179 -10.29 19.70 7.63
C PHE A 179 -10.33 19.14 9.03
N SER A 180 -9.84 17.91 9.17
CA SER A 180 -9.78 17.20 10.45
C SER A 180 -8.32 16.90 10.81
N TYR A 181 -7.95 16.99 12.09
CA TYR A 181 -6.58 16.70 12.54
C TYR A 181 -6.39 15.23 12.96
N ARG A 182 -7.48 14.46 13.00
CA ARG A 182 -7.49 13.06 13.44
C ARG A 182 -8.28 12.22 12.45
N TRP A 183 -7.81 11.01 12.20
CA TRP A 183 -8.52 10.05 11.35
C TRP A 183 -9.82 9.58 11.95
N GLY A 184 -9.79 9.31 13.24
CA GLY A 184 -10.97 8.98 14.01
C GLY A 184 -10.72 7.78 14.90
N TYR A 185 -10.50 8.11 16.15
CA TYR A 185 -10.21 7.18 17.23
C TYR A 185 -11.41 7.16 18.16
N LYS A 186 -11.79 5.96 18.60
CA LYS A 186 -12.86 5.76 19.56
C LYS A 186 -12.29 5.91 20.97
N VAL A 187 -12.73 6.92 21.70
CA VAL A 187 -12.35 7.18 23.10
C VAL A 187 -13.63 7.29 23.90
N ASP A 188 -13.76 6.48 24.96
CA ASP A 188 -14.96 6.43 25.82
C ASP A 188 -16.28 6.22 25.05
N GLY A 189 -16.23 5.42 23.98
CA GLY A 189 -17.38 5.14 23.12
C GLY A 189 -17.65 6.17 22.02
N ASN A 190 -17.06 7.37 22.13
CA ASN A 190 -17.24 8.46 21.16
C ASN A 190 -16.17 8.44 20.08
N TRP A 191 -16.59 8.65 18.84
CA TRP A 191 -15.67 8.85 17.72
C TRP A 191 -15.08 10.26 17.74
N SER A 192 -13.93 10.41 17.09
CA SER A 192 -13.28 11.71 16.91
C SER A 192 -12.92 11.91 15.45
N GLY A 193 -12.47 13.12 15.09
CA GLY A 193 -11.87 13.39 13.79
C GLY A 193 -12.78 13.13 12.60
N MET A 194 -12.22 12.68 11.49
CA MET A 194 -12.96 12.44 10.25
C MET A 194 -14.06 11.38 10.40
N ILE A 195 -13.86 10.31 11.18
CA ILE A 195 -14.93 9.33 11.44
C ILE A 195 -16.11 9.97 12.18
N ASP A 196 -15.86 10.90 13.12
CA ASP A 196 -16.94 11.65 13.76
C ASP A 196 -17.62 12.62 12.79
N ASP A 197 -16.86 13.27 11.89
CA ASP A 197 -17.45 14.13 10.85
C ASP A 197 -18.47 13.33 10.00
N LEU A 198 -18.16 12.07 9.65
CA LEU A 198 -19.06 11.19 8.91
C LEU A 198 -20.23 10.68 9.77
N TYR A 199 -19.93 10.20 10.98
CA TYR A 199 -20.94 9.62 11.88
C TYR A 199 -22.00 10.64 12.33
N SER A 200 -21.58 11.89 12.55
CA SER A 200 -22.47 13.00 12.91
C SER A 200 -23.20 13.65 11.72
N GLY A 201 -22.90 13.22 10.48
CA GLY A 201 -23.46 13.80 9.26
C GLY A 201 -22.93 15.21 8.94
N ARG A 202 -21.76 15.60 9.48
CA ARG A 202 -21.08 16.86 9.12
C ARG A 202 -20.35 16.75 7.78
N ALA A 203 -19.96 15.56 7.38
CA ALA A 203 -19.37 15.26 6.08
C ALA A 203 -20.09 14.07 5.40
N ASP A 204 -20.12 14.08 4.07
CA ASP A 204 -20.73 13.02 3.25
C ASP A 204 -19.69 11.95 2.86
N LEU A 205 -18.42 12.34 2.69
CA LEU A 205 -17.33 11.41 2.37
C LEU A 205 -16.02 11.74 3.10
N GLY A 206 -15.25 10.70 3.40
CA GLY A 206 -13.90 10.81 3.97
C GLY A 206 -12.85 10.46 2.91
N THR A 207 -11.71 11.17 2.89
CA THR A 207 -10.72 11.01 1.82
C THR A 207 -9.62 10.01 2.15
N ASN A 208 -9.05 10.05 3.34
CA ASN A 208 -7.84 9.31 3.70
C ASN A 208 -8.01 8.45 4.95
N CYS A 209 -8.50 7.22 4.81
CA CYS A 209 -8.70 6.31 5.94
C CYS A 209 -8.23 4.88 5.64
N VAL A 210 -7.56 4.26 6.61
CA VAL A 210 -7.31 2.81 6.58
C VAL A 210 -8.54 2.09 7.14
N VAL A 211 -8.93 1.00 6.46
CA VAL A 211 -10.03 0.12 6.89
C VAL A 211 -9.70 -0.50 8.23
N SER A 212 -10.65 -0.46 9.16
CA SER A 212 -10.56 -1.10 10.46
C SER A 212 -11.91 -1.69 10.82
N GLU A 213 -11.92 -2.86 11.45
CA GLU A 213 -13.15 -3.58 11.82
C GLU A 213 -14.09 -2.70 12.66
N GLN A 214 -13.55 -2.01 13.67
CA GLN A 214 -14.35 -1.13 14.53
C GLN A 214 -15.02 0.04 13.79
N ARG A 215 -14.46 0.46 12.65
CA ARG A 215 -15.00 1.56 11.85
C ARG A 215 -16.12 1.11 10.92
N LEU A 216 -16.16 -0.17 10.54
CA LEU A 216 -17.20 -0.71 9.66
C LEU A 216 -18.61 -0.62 10.26
N ASP A 217 -18.71 -0.58 11.59
CA ASP A 217 -19.98 -0.40 12.30
C ASP A 217 -20.62 0.99 12.08
N VAL A 218 -19.81 1.99 11.68
CA VAL A 218 -20.25 3.39 11.58
C VAL A 218 -20.02 4.04 10.22
N VAL A 219 -19.08 3.53 9.43
CA VAL A 219 -18.78 4.04 8.09
C VAL A 219 -18.67 2.92 7.08
N SER A 220 -19.15 3.20 5.87
CA SER A 220 -18.96 2.32 4.71
C SER A 220 -17.72 2.76 3.92
N TYR A 221 -16.95 1.78 3.44
CA TYR A 221 -15.75 2.03 2.63
C TYR A 221 -16.04 1.77 1.16
N THR A 222 -15.42 2.57 0.30
CA THR A 222 -15.33 2.28 -1.14
C THR A 222 -14.27 1.20 -1.40
N ASP A 223 -14.24 0.70 -2.64
CA ASP A 223 -13.20 -0.24 -3.04
C ASP A 223 -11.80 0.42 -2.98
N THR A 224 -10.78 -0.42 -2.78
CA THR A 224 -9.41 0.04 -2.54
C THR A 224 -8.82 0.65 -3.81
N LEU A 225 -8.67 1.98 -3.81
CA LEU A 225 -8.12 2.73 -4.96
C LEU A 225 -6.66 2.37 -5.26
N ALA A 226 -5.87 2.02 -4.24
CA ALA A 226 -4.46 1.66 -4.39
C ALA A 226 -4.01 0.68 -3.30
N PRO A 227 -3.13 -0.29 -3.62
CA PRO A 227 -2.65 -1.24 -2.63
C PRO A 227 -1.81 -0.54 -1.57
N PHE A 228 -2.25 -0.60 -0.32
CA PHE A 228 -1.51 -0.08 0.83
C PHE A 228 -0.77 -1.21 1.56
N ARG A 229 0.52 -1.00 1.88
CA ARG A 229 1.32 -1.95 2.66
C ARG A 229 2.15 -1.20 3.69
N VAL A 230 2.01 -1.59 4.96
CA VAL A 230 2.89 -1.11 6.03
C VAL A 230 4.25 -1.79 5.90
N ARG A 231 5.33 -1.02 5.94
CA ARG A 231 6.72 -1.51 5.89
C ARG A 231 7.54 -0.82 6.97
N PHE A 232 8.48 -1.55 7.55
CA PHE A 232 9.47 -0.99 8.46
C PHE A 232 10.68 -0.51 7.66
N ILE A 233 11.13 0.69 7.96
CA ILE A 233 12.36 1.27 7.41
C ILE A 233 13.32 1.44 8.57
N PHE A 234 14.48 0.81 8.49
CA PHE A 234 15.54 0.94 9.49
C PHE A 234 16.89 1.08 8.79
N ARG A 235 17.85 1.67 9.50
CA ARG A 235 19.24 1.75 9.02
C ARG A 235 19.95 0.45 9.36
N GLN A 236 20.46 -0.26 8.36
CA GLN A 236 21.21 -1.50 8.58
C GLN A 236 22.47 -1.22 9.42
N PRO A 237 22.80 -2.09 10.40
CA PRO A 237 24.02 -1.95 11.17
C PRO A 237 25.25 -2.23 10.29
N PRO A 238 26.42 -1.63 10.59
CA PRO A 238 27.64 -1.93 9.85
C PRO A 238 28.07 -3.39 10.05
N LEU A 239 28.59 -4.04 9.00
CA LEU A 239 29.13 -5.40 9.05
C LEU A 239 30.17 -5.67 10.17
N PRO A 240 31.06 -4.72 10.55
CA PRO A 240 32.02 -4.92 11.65
C PRO A 240 31.44 -5.37 12.99
N TYR A 241 30.19 -5.02 13.28
CA TYR A 241 29.57 -5.33 14.56
C TYR A 241 29.10 -6.78 14.67
N VAL A 242 29.00 -7.50 13.53
CA VAL A 242 28.32 -8.80 13.47
C VAL A 242 29.26 -9.94 13.10
N ALA A 243 30.41 -9.66 12.50
CA ALA A 243 31.34 -10.69 12.02
C ALA A 243 32.81 -10.26 12.11
N ASN A 244 33.71 -11.25 12.17
CA ASN A 244 35.14 -11.00 12.08
C ASN A 244 35.51 -10.61 10.64
N ILE A 245 35.68 -9.31 10.39
CA ILE A 245 35.99 -8.78 9.05
C ILE A 245 37.32 -9.29 8.51
N PHE A 246 38.27 -9.64 9.37
CA PHE A 246 39.60 -10.04 8.93
C PHE A 246 39.63 -11.42 8.26
N SER A 247 38.66 -12.30 8.54
CA SER A 247 38.57 -13.63 7.91
C SER A 247 37.72 -13.67 6.64
N MET A 248 36.86 -12.67 6.43
CA MET A 248 35.93 -12.57 5.29
C MET A 248 36.50 -12.18 3.91
N PRO A 249 37.68 -11.57 3.74
CA PRO A 249 38.15 -11.10 2.43
C PRO A 249 38.43 -12.24 1.44
N PHE A 250 38.66 -13.44 1.97
CA PHE A 250 38.90 -14.67 1.21
C PHE A 250 37.98 -15.78 1.70
N SER A 251 37.56 -16.63 0.77
CA SER A 251 36.81 -17.84 1.12
C SER A 251 37.71 -18.85 1.82
N THR A 252 37.11 -19.77 2.58
CA THR A 252 37.85 -20.86 3.24
C THR A 252 38.74 -21.64 2.27
N ASN A 253 38.28 -21.84 1.03
CA ASN A 253 39.05 -22.52 -0.01
C ASN A 253 40.31 -21.75 -0.41
N VAL A 254 40.26 -20.41 -0.46
CA VAL A 254 41.43 -19.58 -0.76
C VAL A 254 42.42 -19.60 0.39
N TRP A 255 41.95 -19.57 1.65
CA TRP A 255 42.83 -19.73 2.81
C TRP A 255 43.55 -21.09 2.85
N ILE A 256 42.84 -22.16 2.52
CA ILE A 256 43.41 -23.50 2.37
C ILE A 256 44.42 -23.52 1.23
N ALA A 257 44.07 -22.97 0.06
CA ALA A 257 44.96 -22.90 -1.09
C ALA A 257 46.24 -22.10 -0.78
N MET A 258 46.14 -20.96 -0.08
CA MET A 258 47.30 -20.19 0.39
C MET A 258 48.20 -21.03 1.31
N SER A 259 47.60 -21.77 2.25
CA SER A 259 48.33 -22.63 3.18
C SER A 259 49.06 -23.76 2.45
N VAL A 260 48.39 -24.41 1.49
CA VAL A 260 48.99 -25.46 0.64
C VAL A 260 50.10 -24.88 -0.22
N CYS A 261 49.88 -23.73 -0.85
CA CYS A 261 50.89 -23.03 -1.64
C CYS A 261 52.11 -22.68 -0.79
N ALA A 262 51.94 -22.21 0.44
CA ALA A 262 53.05 -21.91 1.35
C ALA A 262 53.88 -23.15 1.71
N VAL A 263 53.22 -24.29 1.96
CA VAL A 263 53.92 -25.55 2.22
C VAL A 263 54.67 -26.04 0.97
N LEU A 264 54.04 -25.97 -0.20
CA LEU A 264 54.65 -26.35 -1.47
C LEU A 264 55.85 -25.47 -1.82
N THR A 265 55.78 -24.17 -1.55
CA THR A 265 56.88 -23.22 -1.82
C THR A 265 58.05 -23.45 -0.87
N THR A 266 57.78 -23.69 0.41
CA THR A 266 58.84 -24.11 1.35
C THR A 266 59.52 -25.40 0.90
N ALA A 267 58.75 -26.41 0.49
CA ALA A 267 59.30 -27.69 0.04
C ALA A 267 60.13 -27.56 -1.24
N THR A 268 59.66 -26.79 -2.21
CA THR A 268 60.35 -26.59 -3.49
C THR A 268 61.60 -25.72 -3.35
N VAL A 269 61.58 -24.68 -2.52
CA VAL A 269 62.78 -23.90 -2.17
C VAL A 269 63.79 -24.79 -1.45
N TYR A 270 63.36 -25.61 -0.49
CA TYR A 270 64.24 -26.54 0.22
C TYR A 270 64.87 -27.60 -0.72
N LEU A 271 64.09 -28.13 -1.67
CA LEU A 271 64.61 -29.07 -2.67
C LEU A 271 65.59 -28.38 -3.63
N ALA A 272 65.30 -27.14 -4.04
CA ALA A 272 66.20 -26.36 -4.89
C ALA A 272 67.52 -26.09 -4.17
N THR A 273 67.51 -25.69 -2.90
CA THR A 273 68.74 -25.44 -2.13
C THR A 273 69.54 -26.72 -1.91
N LYS A 274 68.88 -27.86 -1.66
CA LYS A 274 69.53 -29.17 -1.56
C LYS A 274 70.14 -29.64 -2.88
N TRP A 275 69.48 -29.37 -4.00
CA TRP A 275 70.02 -29.66 -5.33
C TRP A 275 71.24 -28.79 -5.64
N GLU A 276 71.18 -27.49 -5.29
CA GLU A 276 72.29 -26.57 -5.39
C GLU A 276 73.49 -27.00 -4.54
N ALA A 277 73.26 -27.49 -3.31
CA ALA A 277 74.28 -28.05 -2.43
C ALA A 277 74.95 -29.31 -3.01
N LYS A 278 74.18 -30.16 -3.71
CA LYS A 278 74.70 -31.39 -4.32
C LYS A 278 75.59 -31.12 -5.54
N GLU A 279 75.29 -30.08 -6.32
CA GLU A 279 76.03 -29.74 -7.52
C GLU A 279 77.15 -28.69 -7.30
N GLY A 280 77.12 -27.93 -6.21
CA GLY A 280 78.12 -26.88 -5.90
C GLY A 280 78.97 -27.20 -4.67
N LYS A 281 80.30 -27.13 -4.80
CA LYS A 281 81.24 -27.24 -3.65
C LYS A 281 81.36 -25.92 -2.86
N GLY A 282 80.25 -25.35 -2.40
CA GLY A 282 80.27 -24.10 -1.61
C GLY A 282 79.20 -24.09 -0.52
N PRO A 283 79.42 -23.37 0.61
CA PRO A 283 78.47 -23.34 1.72
C PRO A 283 77.16 -22.70 1.26
N THR A 284 76.06 -23.45 1.35
CA THR A 284 74.69 -22.98 1.08
C THR A 284 74.22 -22.08 2.23
N GLN A 285 73.58 -20.95 1.90
CA GLN A 285 73.01 -20.04 2.91
C GLN A 285 71.71 -20.57 3.52
N LEU A 286 71.01 -21.48 2.81
CA LEU A 286 69.77 -22.13 3.25
C LEU A 286 70.03 -23.62 3.45
N ASP A 287 70.43 -24.02 4.66
CA ASP A 287 70.79 -25.41 4.97
C ASP A 287 69.69 -26.13 5.78
N SER A 288 68.92 -25.38 6.58
CA SER A 288 67.82 -25.92 7.37
C SER A 288 66.46 -25.71 6.70
N ILE A 289 65.53 -26.63 6.96
CA ILE A 289 64.10 -26.46 6.63
C ILE A 289 63.54 -25.19 7.31
N GLY A 290 64.05 -24.85 8.50
CA GLY A 290 63.68 -23.63 9.21
C GLY A 290 64.00 -22.36 8.42
N ASP A 291 65.12 -22.32 7.69
CA ASP A 291 65.51 -21.15 6.90
C ASP A 291 64.61 -21.00 5.66
N ALA A 292 64.23 -22.12 5.04
CA ALA A 292 63.27 -22.13 3.93
C ALA A 292 61.86 -21.72 4.39
N MET A 293 61.45 -22.12 5.60
CA MET A 293 60.21 -21.66 6.22
C MET A 293 60.26 -20.16 6.51
N LEU A 294 61.35 -19.67 7.12
CA LEU A 294 61.53 -18.23 7.40
C LEU A 294 61.47 -17.40 6.12
N LEU A 295 62.15 -17.82 5.05
CA LEU A 295 62.08 -17.16 3.74
C LEU A 295 60.64 -17.11 3.19
N THR A 296 59.89 -18.21 3.34
CA THR A 296 58.49 -18.29 2.90
C THR A 296 57.58 -17.39 3.74
N PHE A 297 57.74 -17.36 5.05
CA PHE A 297 56.99 -16.45 5.94
C PHE A 297 57.30 -14.98 5.66
N SER A 298 58.57 -14.65 5.42
CA SER A 298 58.97 -13.31 4.98
C SER A 298 58.26 -12.93 3.68
N ALA A 299 58.21 -13.82 2.69
CA ALA A 299 57.50 -13.58 1.44
C ALA A 299 55.99 -13.36 1.64
N ILE A 300 55.33 -14.14 2.50
CA ILE A 300 53.91 -13.98 2.84
C ILE A 300 53.66 -12.64 3.54
N GLY A 301 54.54 -12.27 4.47
CA GLY A 301 54.50 -10.98 5.16
C GLY A 301 54.91 -9.80 4.29
N GLN A 302 55.30 -10.03 3.02
CA GLN A 302 55.97 -9.05 2.14
C GLN A 302 57.19 -8.36 2.81
N GLN A 303 57.83 -9.07 3.72
CA GLN A 303 59.08 -8.68 4.33
C GLN A 303 60.22 -9.28 3.50
N GLY A 304 61.28 -8.51 3.27
CA GLY A 304 62.49 -9.06 2.67
C GLY A 304 63.18 -10.04 3.62
N CYS A 305 63.85 -11.05 3.08
CA CYS A 305 64.77 -11.89 3.85
C CYS A 305 66.20 -11.66 3.34
N VAL A 306 67.19 -11.72 4.24
CA VAL A 306 68.61 -11.61 3.88
C VAL A 306 69.12 -12.89 3.20
N MET A 307 68.41 -14.01 3.39
CA MET A 307 68.75 -15.31 2.81
C MET A 307 68.12 -15.45 1.42
N GLU A 308 68.94 -15.70 0.40
CA GLU A 308 68.48 -15.85 -0.99
C GLU A 308 69.13 -17.05 -1.70
N PRO A 309 68.41 -17.71 -2.63
CA PRO A 309 69.01 -18.72 -3.51
C PRO A 309 70.12 -18.12 -4.38
N ARG A 310 71.21 -18.85 -4.58
CA ARG A 310 72.38 -18.34 -5.32
C ARG A 310 72.24 -18.48 -6.83
N ARG A 311 71.56 -19.54 -7.32
CA ARG A 311 71.44 -19.75 -8.77
C ARG A 311 70.27 -18.99 -9.37
N LEU A 312 70.40 -18.71 -10.65
CA LEU A 312 69.38 -18.00 -11.44
C LEU A 312 68.01 -18.71 -11.38
N SER A 313 68.00 -20.05 -11.41
CA SER A 313 66.75 -20.84 -11.35
C SER A 313 65.99 -20.64 -10.02
N GLY A 314 66.68 -20.68 -8.88
CA GLY A 314 66.08 -20.41 -7.57
C GLY A 314 65.61 -18.96 -7.42
N ARG A 315 66.35 -18.00 -7.97
CA ARG A 315 65.96 -16.57 -7.98
C ARG A 315 64.72 -16.31 -8.82
N MET A 316 64.61 -16.90 -10.01
CA MET A 316 63.41 -16.78 -10.85
C MET A 316 62.19 -17.39 -10.16
N MET A 317 62.37 -18.51 -9.45
CA MET A 317 61.30 -19.14 -8.68
C MET A 317 60.81 -18.24 -7.54
N VAL A 318 61.73 -17.68 -6.75
CA VAL A 318 61.39 -16.74 -5.66
C VAL A 318 60.72 -15.48 -6.23
N PHE A 319 61.19 -14.96 -7.37
CA PHE A 319 60.58 -13.80 -8.03
C PHE A 319 59.11 -14.03 -8.41
N VAL A 320 58.79 -15.18 -9.03
CA VAL A 320 57.40 -15.54 -9.38
C VAL A 320 56.55 -15.69 -8.12
N LEU A 321 57.09 -16.30 -7.06
CA LEU A 321 56.40 -16.46 -5.78
C LEU A 321 56.08 -15.11 -5.12
N PHE A 322 57.05 -14.21 -5.01
CA PHE A 322 56.85 -12.88 -4.44
C PHE A 322 55.83 -12.08 -5.24
N THR A 323 55.86 -12.17 -6.57
CA THR A 323 54.89 -11.49 -7.44
C THR A 323 53.47 -12.02 -7.20
N ALA A 324 53.31 -13.34 -7.08
CA ALA A 324 52.01 -13.96 -6.79
C ALA A 324 51.47 -13.58 -5.39
N LEU A 325 52.32 -13.58 -4.36
CA LEU A 325 51.94 -13.18 -3.01
C LEU A 325 51.61 -11.69 -2.90
N MET A 326 52.32 -10.83 -3.64
CA MET A 326 52.04 -9.41 -3.73
C MET A 326 50.66 -9.16 -4.37
N ALA A 327 50.33 -9.85 -5.46
CA ALA A 327 49.01 -9.76 -6.08
C ALA A 327 47.89 -10.20 -5.12
N LEU A 328 48.13 -11.26 -4.35
CA LEU A 328 47.18 -11.79 -3.37
C LEU A 328 46.98 -10.80 -2.21
N TYR A 329 48.04 -10.18 -1.72
CA TYR A 329 47.95 -9.13 -0.70
C TYR A 329 47.20 -7.89 -1.18
N ALA A 330 47.42 -7.47 -2.43
CA ALA A 330 46.68 -6.36 -3.02
C ALA A 330 45.17 -6.67 -3.07
N ALA A 331 44.80 -7.89 -3.47
CA ALA A 331 43.41 -8.35 -3.47
C ALA A 331 42.80 -8.39 -2.06
N TYR A 332 43.54 -8.86 -1.06
CA TYR A 332 43.11 -8.87 0.35
C TYR A 332 42.82 -7.45 0.86
N SER A 333 43.75 -6.54 0.60
CA SER A 333 43.67 -5.14 1.04
C SER A 333 42.47 -4.44 0.42
N ALA A 334 42.22 -4.65 -0.88
CA ALA A 334 41.05 -4.11 -1.57
C ALA A 334 39.74 -4.65 -0.99
N ASN A 335 39.65 -5.96 -0.75
CA ASN A 335 38.44 -6.59 -0.24
C ASN A 335 38.09 -6.16 1.20
N ILE A 336 39.09 -5.97 2.09
CA ILE A 336 38.84 -5.47 3.45
C ILE A 336 38.20 -4.09 3.43
N VAL A 337 38.70 -3.17 2.60
CA VAL A 337 38.18 -1.80 2.54
C VAL A 337 36.71 -1.79 2.11
N VAL A 338 36.36 -2.64 1.13
CA VAL A 338 34.96 -2.81 0.70
C VAL A 338 34.10 -3.38 1.83
N LEU A 339 34.58 -4.39 2.56
CA LEU A 339 33.83 -5.01 3.65
C LEU A 339 33.61 -4.08 4.85
N LEU A 340 34.55 -3.16 5.13
CA LEU A 340 34.38 -2.14 6.17
C LEU A 340 33.26 -1.16 5.87
N GLN A 341 32.98 -0.91 4.58
CA GLN A 341 31.92 -0.02 4.12
C GLN A 341 30.59 -0.75 3.87
N ALA A 342 30.62 -2.09 3.82
CA ALA A 342 29.45 -2.90 3.53
C ALA A 342 28.45 -2.91 4.71
N PRO A 343 27.13 -2.78 4.43
CA PRO A 343 26.11 -2.97 5.45
C PRO A 343 25.94 -4.45 5.81
N SER A 344 25.51 -4.73 7.04
CA SER A 344 25.18 -6.08 7.47
C SER A 344 23.80 -6.51 6.97
N ASN A 345 23.69 -7.79 6.61
CA ASN A 345 22.43 -8.44 6.24
C ASN A 345 21.82 -9.26 7.40
N SER A 346 22.15 -8.93 8.65
CA SER A 346 21.74 -9.69 9.84
C SER A 346 20.24 -9.64 10.12
N ILE A 347 19.58 -8.51 9.82
CA ILE A 347 18.15 -8.30 10.07
C ILE A 347 17.39 -8.44 8.75
N ARG A 348 16.63 -9.52 8.61
CA ARG A 348 15.76 -9.81 7.44
C ARG A 348 14.29 -9.99 7.81
N THR A 349 13.99 -10.23 9.08
CA THR A 349 12.66 -10.57 9.57
C THR A 349 12.21 -9.64 10.68
N LEU A 350 10.89 -9.50 10.85
CA LEU A 350 10.32 -8.67 11.91
C LEU A 350 10.68 -9.20 13.31
N SER A 351 10.75 -10.53 13.47
CA SER A 351 11.18 -11.16 14.72
C SER A 351 12.61 -10.78 15.08
N GLN A 352 13.51 -10.72 14.10
CA GLN A 352 14.89 -10.25 14.34
C GLN A 352 14.92 -8.77 14.72
N LEU A 353 14.05 -7.94 14.13
CA LEU A 353 13.94 -6.52 14.50
C LEU A 353 13.41 -6.33 15.92
N ALA A 354 12.47 -7.16 16.38
CA ALA A 354 11.88 -7.07 17.71
C ALA A 354 12.78 -7.60 18.85
N MET A 355 13.80 -8.40 18.52
CA MET A 355 14.77 -8.94 19.48
C MET A 355 16.02 -8.06 19.63
N CYS A 356 16.19 -7.05 18.77
CA CYS A 356 17.19 -6.00 18.93
C CYS A 356 16.65 -4.89 19.83
#